data_AF-A0A8J5IPI3-F1
#
_entry.id   AF-A0A8J5IPI3-F1
#
_cell.length_a   1.000
_cell.length_b   1.000
_cell.length_c   1.000
_cell.angle_alpha   90.00
_cell.angle_beta   90.00
_cell.angle_gamma   90.00
#
_symmetry.space_group_name_H-M   'P 1'
#
loop_
_entity.id
_entity.type
_entity.pdbx_description
1 polymer ?
#
loop_
_entity_poly.entity_id
_entity_poly.type
_entity_poly.pdbx_seq_one_letter_code
_entity_poly.pdbx_strand_id
1 'polypeptide(L)'
;MKDTRRDCEVQTAKIVAGFVHDQHPDWLQSYLEGKKDTTTAYESLLRLLRRFAYRRGFVQRTPSRLKEKLSDLIGVRDEFATTFNKSIGSYDANLVYNTDETGIYFDAPP
;
A
#
# COMPACT_ATOMS: atom_id res chain seq x y z
N MET A 1 9.82 -6.68 -18.94
CA MET A 1 9.48 -6.59 -17.50
C MET A 1 8.01 -6.97 -17.37
N LYS A 2 7.64 -8.02 -16.63
CA LYS A 2 6.25 -8.47 -16.51
C LYS A 2 5.46 -7.43 -15.71
N ASP A 3 4.37 -6.90 -16.26
CA ASP A 3 3.50 -5.92 -15.59
C ASP A 3 2.80 -6.57 -14.40
N THR A 4 3.44 -6.52 -13.24
CA THR A 4 2.92 -7.05 -11.98
C THR A 4 1.96 -6.10 -11.28
N ARG A 5 1.72 -4.88 -11.82
CA ARG A 5 0.77 -3.91 -11.21
C ARG A 5 -0.66 -4.42 -11.24
N ARG A 6 -1.01 -5.24 -12.24
CA ARG A 6 -2.33 -5.89 -12.35
C ARG A 6 -2.48 -7.12 -11.46
N ASP A 7 -1.36 -7.74 -11.08
CA ASP A 7 -1.31 -8.86 -10.13
C ASP A 7 -1.29 -8.38 -8.66
N CYS A 8 -1.28 -7.06 -8.43
CA CYS A 8 -1.34 -6.46 -7.11
C CYS A 8 -2.74 -6.62 -6.53
N GLU A 9 -2.98 -7.80 -5.98
CA GLU A 9 -4.20 -8.10 -5.26
C GLU A 9 -4.45 -7.03 -4.19
N VAL A 10 -5.62 -6.41 -4.20
CA VAL A 10 -5.97 -5.30 -3.29
C VAL A 10 -6.05 -5.84 -1.86
N GLN A 11 -4.91 -5.88 -1.16
CA GLN A 11 -4.80 -6.46 0.18
C GLN A 11 -5.65 -5.70 1.20
N THR A 12 -5.84 -4.39 1.02
CA THR A 12 -6.63 -3.55 1.93
C THR A 12 -8.04 -4.10 2.13
N ALA A 13 -8.73 -4.51 1.05
CA ALA A 13 -10.08 -5.04 1.17
C ALA A 13 -10.12 -6.39 1.88
N LYS A 14 -9.09 -7.23 1.69
CA LYS A 14 -8.97 -8.52 2.40
C LYS A 14 -8.65 -8.33 3.88
N ILE A 15 -7.76 -7.39 4.21
CA ILE A 15 -7.42 -7.06 5.60
C ILE A 15 -8.66 -6.53 6.34
N VAL A 16 -9.42 -5.62 5.72
CA VAL A 16 -10.65 -5.10 6.32
C VAL A 16 -11.72 -6.19 6.41
N ALA A 17 -11.81 -7.09 5.42
CA ALA A 17 -12.72 -8.24 5.49
C ALA A 17 -12.36 -9.19 6.64
N GLY A 18 -11.06 -9.46 6.85
CA GLY A 18 -10.58 -10.23 8.00
C GLY A 18 -10.91 -9.56 9.33
N PHE A 19 -10.68 -8.24 9.44
CA PHE A 19 -11.09 -7.47 10.62
C PHE A 19 -12.59 -7.58 10.90
N VAL A 20 -13.43 -7.43 9.87
CA VAL A 20 -14.89 -7.57 9.99
C VAL A 20 -15.28 -8.98 10.45
N HIS A 21 -14.63 -10.02 9.88
CA HIS A 21 -14.84 -11.40 10.29
C HIS A 21 -14.49 -11.62 11.76
N ASP A 22 -13.35 -11.09 12.22
CA ASP A 22 -12.81 -11.36 13.54
C ASP A 22 -13.47 -10.52 14.65
N GLN A 23 -13.89 -9.29 14.35
CA GLN A 23 -14.42 -8.33 15.34
C GLN A 23 -15.93 -8.13 15.24
N HIS A 24 -16.54 -8.45 14.10
CA HIS A 24 -17.97 -8.24 13.84
C HIS A 24 -18.64 -9.46 13.19
N PRO A 25 -18.51 -10.67 13.79
CA PRO A 25 -19.06 -11.89 13.21
C PRO A 25 -20.58 -11.85 13.07
N ASP A 26 -21.30 -11.29 14.05
CA ASP A 26 -22.77 -11.19 14.02
C ASP A 26 -23.24 -10.32 12.85
N TRP A 27 -22.57 -9.18 12.62
CA TRP A 27 -22.86 -8.32 11.49
C TRP A 27 -22.58 -9.01 10.16
N LEU A 28 -21.46 -9.74 10.08
CA LEU A 28 -21.10 -10.49 8.89
C LEU A 28 -22.14 -11.58 8.60
N GLN A 29 -22.63 -12.28 9.63
CA GLN A 29 -23.67 -13.28 9.50
C GLN A 29 -24.97 -12.66 8.97
N SER A 30 -25.45 -11.56 9.57
CA SER A 30 -26.63 -10.84 9.07
C SER A 30 -26.45 -10.29 7.65
N TYR A 31 -25.21 -9.94 7.25
CA TYR A 31 -24.93 -9.52 5.88
C TYR A 31 -25.02 -10.66 4.86
N LEU A 32 -24.63 -11.88 5.28
CA LEU A 32 -24.67 -13.09 4.45
C LEU A 32 -26.08 -13.70 4.38
N GLU A 33 -26.93 -13.43 5.37
CA GLU A 33 -28.33 -13.87 5.38
C GLU A 33 -29.10 -13.41 4.13
N GLY A 34 -29.84 -14.34 3.52
CA GLY A 34 -30.65 -14.07 2.32
C GLY A 34 -29.85 -13.88 1.03
N LYS A 35 -28.53 -14.02 1.05
CA LYS A 35 -27.70 -14.04 -0.16
C LYS A 35 -27.80 -15.40 -0.85
N LYS A 36 -27.84 -15.38 -2.18
CA LYS A 36 -28.01 -16.58 -3.02
C LYS A 36 -26.89 -17.60 -2.84
N ASP A 37 -25.67 -17.13 -2.62
CA ASP A 37 -24.46 -17.95 -2.48
C ASP A 37 -23.42 -17.18 -1.65
N THR A 38 -22.72 -17.91 -0.77
CA THR A 38 -21.72 -17.36 0.16
C THR A 38 -20.51 -16.80 -0.58
N THR A 39 -20.09 -17.43 -1.67
CA THR A 39 -18.94 -16.96 -2.48
C THR A 39 -19.27 -15.61 -3.11
N THR A 40 -20.44 -15.53 -3.74
CA THR A 40 -20.97 -14.31 -4.36
C THR A 40 -21.17 -13.20 -3.33
N ALA A 41 -21.66 -13.54 -2.13
CA ALA A 41 -21.83 -12.59 -1.04
C ALA A 41 -20.49 -12.02 -0.57
N TYR A 42 -19.48 -12.87 -0.40
CA TYR A 42 -18.13 -12.46 0.01
C TYR A 42 -17.45 -11.60 -1.06
N GLU A 43 -17.58 -11.93 -2.35
CA GLU A 43 -17.10 -11.08 -3.43
C GLU A 43 -17.77 -9.69 -3.43
N SER A 44 -19.07 -9.65 -3.16
CA SER A 44 -19.82 -8.40 -3.06
C SER A 44 -19.36 -7.54 -1.88
N LEU A 45 -19.02 -8.16 -0.75
CA LEU A 45 -18.42 -7.50 0.40
C LEU A 45 -17.05 -6.92 0.06
N LEU A 46 -16.17 -7.70 -0.58
CA LEU A 46 -14.86 -7.22 -1.02
C LEU A 46 -14.97 -6.02 -1.96
N ARG A 47 -15.94 -6.01 -2.89
CA ARG A 47 -16.21 -4.84 -3.76
C ARG A 47 -16.62 -3.60 -2.94
N LEU A 48 -17.47 -3.77 -1.92
CA LEU A 48 -17.88 -2.67 -1.05
C LEU A 48 -16.68 -2.09 -0.28
N LEU A 49 -15.84 -2.97 0.28
CA LEU A 49 -14.66 -2.59 1.05
C LEU A 49 -13.60 -1.90 0.17
N ARG A 50 -13.43 -2.33 -1.09
CA ARG A 50 -12.57 -1.62 -2.06
C ARG A 50 -13.05 -0.19 -2.31
N ARG A 51 -14.36 0.00 -2.53
CA ARG A 51 -14.95 1.34 -2.72
C ARG A 51 -14.83 2.21 -1.47
N PHE A 52 -15.00 1.61 -0.29
CA PHE A 52 -14.79 2.30 0.98
C PHE A 52 -13.32 2.76 1.10
N ALA A 53 -12.37 1.86 0.84
CA ALA A 53 -10.96 2.16 0.92
C ALA A 53 -10.54 3.27 -0.04
N TYR A 54 -11.01 3.20 -1.28
CA TYR A 54 -10.78 4.24 -2.28
C TYR A 54 -11.32 5.61 -1.82
N ARG A 55 -12.57 5.68 -1.34
CA ARG A 55 -13.18 6.93 -0.86
C ARG A 55 -12.49 7.52 0.37
N ARG A 56 -11.90 6.68 1.22
CA ARG A 56 -11.19 7.11 2.43
C ARG A 56 -9.71 7.40 2.18
N GLY A 57 -9.24 7.32 0.94
CA GLY A 57 -7.84 7.56 0.62
C GLY A 57 -6.90 6.52 1.22
N PHE A 58 -7.39 5.31 1.55
CA PHE A 58 -6.51 4.21 1.89
C PHE A 58 -5.72 3.83 0.65
N VAL A 59 -4.47 4.31 0.59
CA VAL A 59 -3.55 4.04 -0.51
C VAL A 59 -3.38 2.53 -0.62
N GLN A 60 -3.57 2.03 -1.84
CA GLN A 60 -3.37 0.64 -2.20
C GLN A 60 -1.95 0.24 -1.76
N ARG A 61 -1.83 -0.55 -0.68
CA ARG A 61 -0.56 -1.17 -0.34
C ARG A 61 -0.35 -2.30 -1.33
N THR A 62 0.27 -1.97 -2.45
CA THR A 62 0.85 -2.96 -3.34
C THR A 62 1.86 -3.78 -2.52
N PRO A 63 1.72 -5.12 -2.46
CA PRO A 63 2.80 -5.93 -1.91
C PRO A 63 4.04 -5.75 -2.80
N SER A 64 4.96 -4.89 -2.40
CA SER A 64 6.31 -4.94 -2.92
C SER A 64 6.94 -6.25 -2.45
N ARG A 65 7.58 -6.98 -3.35
CA ARG A 65 8.37 -8.18 -2.98
C ARG A 65 9.52 -7.85 -2.02
N LEU A 66 9.90 -6.58 -1.95
CA LEU A 66 10.87 -6.04 -1.02
C LEU A 66 10.10 -5.34 0.10
N LYS A 67 9.72 -6.09 1.14
CA LYS A 67 9.36 -5.48 2.43
C LYS A 67 10.55 -5.72 3.34
N GLU A 68 11.54 -4.85 3.24
CA GLU A 68 12.49 -4.69 4.34
C GLU A 68 11.70 -4.30 5.59
N LYS A 69 12.11 -4.79 6.75
CA LYS A 69 11.41 -4.44 8.00
C LYS A 69 11.55 -2.94 8.21
N LEU A 70 10.50 -2.32 8.77
CA LEU A 70 10.54 -0.90 9.09
C LEU A 70 11.71 -0.56 10.02
N SER A 71 12.05 -1.46 10.95
CA SER A 71 13.24 -1.34 11.82
C SER A 71 14.53 -1.19 11.03
N ASP A 72 14.66 -1.97 9.97
CA ASP A 72 15.89 -2.07 9.19
C ASP A 72 16.03 -0.83 8.31
N LEU A 73 14.92 -0.35 7.74
CA LEU A 73 14.86 0.93 7.01
C LEU A 73 15.19 2.14 7.91
N ILE A 74 14.71 2.15 9.16
CA ILE A 74 15.04 3.19 10.13
C ILE A 74 16.54 3.15 10.45
N GLY A 75 17.12 1.96 10.65
CA GLY A 75 18.55 1.80 10.86
C GLY A 75 19.38 2.37 9.71
N VAL A 76 19.06 2.00 8.47
CA VAL A 76 19.75 2.50 7.28
C VAL A 76 19.62 4.01 7.14
N ARG A 77 18.43 4.58 7.41
CA ARG A 77 18.22 6.03 7.38
C ARG A 77 19.11 6.75 8.39
N ASP A 78 19.17 6.26 9.62
CA ASP A 78 19.90 6.93 10.71
C ASP A 78 21.43 6.81 10.52
N GLU A 79 21.90 5.67 10.02
CA GLU A 79 23.30 5.48 9.62
C GLU A 79 23.69 6.41 8.47
N PHE A 80 22.84 6.50 7.44
CA PHE A 80 23.04 7.43 6.33
C PHE A 80 23.07 8.88 6.80
N ALA A 81 22.09 9.30 7.62
CA ALA A 81 22.02 10.66 8.15
C ALA A 81 23.26 11.03 8.98
N THR A 82 23.76 10.09 9.79
CA THR A 82 24.99 10.27 10.58
C THR A 82 26.20 10.46 9.68
N THR A 83 26.34 9.60 8.67
CA THR A 83 27.46 9.64 7.72
C THR A 83 27.41 10.91 6.87
N PHE A 84 26.23 11.27 6.37
CA PHE A 84 25.98 12.48 5.61
C PHE A 84 26.28 13.75 6.40
N ASN A 85 25.80 13.86 7.64
CA ASN A 85 26.09 15.02 8.48
C ASN A 85 27.57 15.15 8.82
N LYS A 86 28.27 14.03 9.01
CA LYS A 86 29.72 14.05 9.26
C LYS A 86 30.52 14.53 8.05
N SER A 87 30.12 14.16 6.83
CA SER A 87 30.86 14.48 5.61
C SER A 87 30.43 15.79 4.95
N ILE A 88 29.13 16.09 4.96
CA ILE A 88 28.53 17.19 4.21
C ILE A 88 27.80 18.20 5.13
N GLY A 89 27.57 17.88 6.40
CA GLY A 89 26.80 18.73 7.32
C GLY A 89 27.40 20.11 7.62
N SER A 90 28.69 20.34 7.31
CA SER A 90 29.34 21.65 7.43
C SER A 90 29.19 22.54 6.20
N TYR A 91 28.69 22.01 5.08
CA TYR A 91 28.48 22.77 3.85
C TYR A 91 27.12 23.48 3.91
N ASP A 92 27.03 24.64 3.26
CA ASP A 92 25.76 25.34 3.08
C ASP A 92 24.80 24.50 2.24
N ALA A 93 23.52 24.51 2.57
CA ALA A 93 22.50 23.73 1.86
C ALA A 93 22.43 24.06 0.36
N ASN A 94 22.78 25.30 -0.04
CA ASN A 94 22.80 25.72 -1.44
C ASN A 94 23.91 25.03 -2.27
N LEU A 95 24.84 24.32 -1.62
CA LEU A 95 25.89 23.55 -2.29
C LEU A 95 25.54 22.06 -2.43
N VAL A 96 24.37 21.64 -1.94
CA VAL A 96 23.88 20.26 -2.00
C VAL A 96 22.83 20.15 -3.11
N TYR A 97 23.21 19.49 -4.21
CA TYR A 97 22.32 19.27 -5.36
C TYR A 97 21.71 17.87 -5.28
N ASN A 98 20.38 17.79 -5.30
CA ASN A 98 19.69 16.50 -5.40
C ASN A 98 19.66 16.02 -6.85
N THR A 99 19.83 14.72 -7.05
CA THR A 99 19.74 14.07 -8.36
C THR A 99 18.93 12.80 -8.23
N ASP A 100 17.87 12.67 -9.02
CA ASP A 100 17.13 11.42 -9.16
C ASP A 100 16.78 11.17 -10.63
N GLU A 101 16.41 9.92 -10.92
CA GLU A 101 15.87 9.54 -12.21
C GLU A 101 14.35 9.48 -12.10
N THR A 102 13.66 10.33 -12.85
CA THR A 102 12.21 10.24 -13.01
C THR A 102 11.89 9.53 -14.32
N GLY A 103 11.32 8.33 -14.24
CA GLY A 103 10.85 7.59 -15.41
C GLY A 103 9.67 8.30 -16.07
N ILE A 104 9.85 8.76 -17.30
CA ILE A 104 8.77 9.34 -18.12
C ILE A 104 8.14 8.21 -18.95
N TYR A 105 6.84 8.00 -18.78
CA TYR A 105 6.08 6.99 -19.53
C TYR A 105 5.22 7.67 -20.60
N PHE A 106 5.45 7.33 -21.86
CA PHE A 106 4.63 7.78 -22.99
C PHE A 106 3.43 6.85 -23.18
N ASP A 107 2.49 6.86 -22.22
CA ASP A 107 1.18 6.19 -22.32
C ASP A 107 0.04 7.23 -22.32
N ALA A 108 0.27 8.41 -22.89
CA ALA A 108 -0.81 9.36 -23.16
C ALA A 108 -1.51 8.94 -24.47
N PRO A 109 -2.78 8.49 -24.45
CA PRO A 109 -3.52 8.31 -25.69
C PRO A 109 -3.79 9.70 -26.33
N PRO A 110 -3.87 9.80 -27.66
CA PRO A 110 -4.35 11.00 -28.34
C PRO A 110 -5.79 11.35 -27.97
#